data_AF-A0A0N0A5R8-F1
#
_entry.id   AF-A0A0N0A5R8-F1
#
_cell.length_a   1.000
_cell.length_b   1.000
_cell.length_c   1.000
_cell.angle_alpha   90.00
_cell.angle_beta   90.00
_cell.angle_gamma   90.00
#
_symmetry.space_group_name_H-M   'P 1'
#
loop_
_entity.id
_entity.type
_entity.pdbx_description
1 polymer ?
#
loop_
_entity_poly.entity_id
_entity_poly.type
_entity_poly.pdbx_seq_one_letter_code
_entity_poly.pdbx_strand_id
1 'polypeptide(L)'
;MTSEDRSAAGPYIEYDNLPALHAREKDLPLLHPYGTVEVGGRYVTPGGGRLTVRKDGKHFQITLDHLGCPAQLTPEKTALFERLGLAAEGHCLHAGCRHHVAAAGAVLRSFALRTGSIELTAFVRAALAIELGDEHPVDLLLKDAEALAGPVRRTDPQAKEDQEEAG
;
A
#
# COMPACT_ATOMS: atom_id res chain seq x y z
N MET A 1 8.76 27.11 19.94
CA MET A 1 9.09 27.44 18.54
C MET A 1 9.11 26.12 17.78
N THR A 2 8.15 25.92 16.89
CA THR A 2 8.05 24.76 16.01
C THR A 2 9.04 24.94 14.88
N SER A 3 10.24 24.38 15.02
CA SER A 3 11.18 24.23 13.92
C SER A 3 10.68 23.10 13.03
N GLU A 4 9.93 23.46 11.99
CA GLU A 4 9.71 22.59 10.84
C GLU A 4 11.08 22.30 10.21
N ASP A 5 11.57 21.08 10.42
CA ASP A 5 12.85 20.58 9.95
C ASP A 5 12.75 20.31 8.42
N ARG A 6 12.67 21.38 7.62
CA ARG A 6 12.57 21.37 6.14
C ARG A 6 13.92 21.14 5.46
N SER A 7 14.80 20.33 6.03
CA SER A 7 16.16 20.14 5.49
C SER A 7 16.67 18.74 5.80
N ALA A 8 16.48 17.79 4.89
CA ALA A 8 17.30 16.57 4.80
C ALA A 8 16.89 15.70 3.59
N ALA A 9 16.99 16.23 2.37
CA ALA A 9 17.17 15.36 1.21
C ALA A 9 18.69 15.12 1.08
N GLY A 10 19.26 14.36 2.03
CA GLY A 10 20.67 13.94 2.02
C GLY A 10 20.91 12.71 1.13
N PRO A 11 22.16 12.43 0.75
CA PRO A 11 22.47 11.43 -0.27
C PRO A 11 22.10 10.03 0.24
N TYR A 12 21.23 9.39 -0.51
CA TYR A 12 20.88 7.99 -0.33
C TYR A 12 22.17 7.13 -0.39
N ILE A 13 22.37 6.18 0.53
CA ILE A 13 23.52 5.25 0.53
C ILE A 13 23.03 3.81 0.42
N GLU A 14 23.56 3.04 -0.54
CA GLU A 14 23.25 1.61 -0.72
C GLU A 14 23.63 0.79 0.54
N TYR A 15 22.77 -0.16 0.90
CA TYR A 15 23.00 -1.09 2.00
C TYR A 15 22.65 -2.49 1.52
N ASP A 16 23.60 -3.42 1.50
CA ASP A 16 23.33 -4.84 1.22
C ASP A 16 22.55 -5.09 -0.10
N ASN A 17 22.92 -4.38 -1.17
CA ASN A 17 22.24 -4.36 -2.48
C ASN A 17 20.78 -3.84 -2.45
N LEU A 18 20.34 -3.18 -1.37
CA LEU A 18 19.06 -2.48 -1.28
C LEU A 18 19.19 -1.05 -1.84
N PRO A 19 18.08 -0.48 -2.35
CA PRO A 19 18.00 0.92 -2.76
C PRO A 19 18.55 1.82 -1.66
N ALA A 20 19.22 2.86 -2.10
CA ALA A 20 19.97 3.73 -1.25
C ALA A 20 19.02 4.40 -0.21
N LEU A 21 19.36 4.31 1.08
CA LEU A 21 18.54 4.82 2.20
C LEU A 21 19.13 6.13 2.75
N HIS A 22 18.28 7.03 3.22
CA HIS A 22 18.73 8.22 3.96
C HIS A 22 19.37 7.81 5.30
N ALA A 23 20.31 8.60 5.83
CA ALA A 23 21.03 8.26 7.07
C ALA A 23 20.10 7.96 8.26
N ARG A 24 18.99 8.71 8.38
CA ARG A 24 17.94 8.50 9.41
C ARG A 24 17.09 7.23 9.19
N GLU A 25 17.21 6.58 8.03
CA GLU A 25 16.47 5.36 7.69
C GLU A 25 17.28 4.10 8.02
N LYS A 26 18.59 4.21 8.21
CA LYS A 26 19.46 3.09 8.65
C LYS A 26 19.12 2.59 10.04
N ASP A 27 18.60 3.46 10.89
CA ASP A 27 18.18 3.12 12.25
C ASP A 27 16.75 2.55 12.30
N LEU A 28 16.04 2.50 11.17
CA LEU A 28 14.70 1.92 11.14
C LEU A 28 14.78 0.39 11.22
N PRO A 29 13.88 -0.24 11.98
CA PRO A 29 13.82 -1.69 12.03
C PRO A 29 13.46 -2.27 10.66
N LEU A 30 14.12 -3.36 10.29
CA LEU A 30 13.71 -4.19 9.15
C LEU A 30 12.41 -4.91 9.51
N LEU A 31 11.36 -4.71 8.72
CA LEU A 31 10.10 -5.42 8.92
C LEU A 31 10.22 -6.85 8.40
N HIS A 32 10.20 -7.81 9.31
CA HIS A 32 10.09 -9.21 8.95
C HIS A 32 8.71 -9.47 8.30
N PRO A 33 8.61 -10.26 7.22
CA PRO A 33 7.32 -10.59 6.57
C PRO A 33 6.28 -11.19 7.51
N TYR A 34 6.70 -11.79 8.63
CA TYR A 34 5.79 -12.34 9.65
C TYR A 34 5.79 -11.52 10.96
N GLY A 35 6.49 -10.38 10.99
CA GLY A 35 6.52 -9.48 12.13
C GLY A 35 5.17 -8.84 12.41
N THR A 36 4.97 -8.40 13.65
CA THR A 36 3.82 -7.57 14.04
C THR A 36 4.02 -6.14 13.54
N VAL A 37 2.94 -5.49 13.12
CA VAL A 37 2.98 -4.11 12.65
C VAL A 37 2.24 -3.20 13.63
N GLU A 38 2.96 -2.23 14.17
CA GLU A 38 2.39 -1.25 15.10
C GLU A 38 1.96 0.04 14.41
N VAL A 39 0.90 0.65 14.94
CA VAL A 39 0.45 1.99 14.58
C VAL A 39 1.52 3.02 14.99
N GLY A 40 1.88 3.92 14.08
CA GLY A 40 3.00 4.86 14.28
C GLY A 40 4.35 4.26 13.85
N GLY A 41 4.38 2.98 13.49
CA GLY A 41 5.58 2.29 13.07
C GLY A 41 6.16 2.82 11.75
N ARG A 42 7.48 2.78 11.66
CA ARG A 42 8.27 3.10 10.47
C ARG A 42 9.30 1.99 10.29
N TYR A 43 9.38 1.42 9.10
CA TYR A 43 10.17 0.23 8.84
C TYR A 43 10.86 0.28 7.49
N VAL A 44 11.97 -0.44 7.37
CA VAL A 44 12.52 -0.85 6.07
C VAL A 44 11.78 -2.11 5.62
N THR A 45 11.41 -2.20 4.34
CA THR A 45 10.72 -3.36 3.78
C THR A 45 11.69 -4.36 3.14
N PRO A 46 11.32 -5.65 3.03
CA PRO A 46 12.10 -6.65 2.30
C PRO A 46 12.38 -6.26 0.84
N GLY A 47 11.48 -5.52 0.20
CA GLY A 47 11.68 -4.98 -1.15
C GLY A 47 12.64 -3.80 -1.23
N GLY A 48 13.28 -3.43 -0.11
CA GLY A 48 14.23 -2.31 -0.04
C GLY A 48 13.58 -0.93 0.01
N GLY A 49 12.29 -0.87 0.35
CA GLY A 49 11.55 0.37 0.51
C GLY A 49 11.36 0.76 1.97
N ARG A 50 10.48 1.74 2.18
CA ARG A 50 10.07 2.25 3.49
C ARG A 50 8.56 2.09 3.67
N LEU A 51 8.17 1.49 4.78
CA LEU A 51 6.79 1.44 5.23
C LEU A 51 6.56 2.44 6.35
N THR A 52 5.48 3.20 6.29
CA THR A 52 5.00 4.05 7.39
C THR A 52 3.53 3.73 7.67
N VAL A 53 3.19 3.52 8.94
CA VAL A 53 1.81 3.32 9.37
C VAL A 53 1.41 4.44 10.33
N ARG A 54 0.30 5.11 10.03
CA ARG A 54 -0.30 6.13 10.89
C ARG A 54 -1.76 5.82 11.12
N LYS A 55 -2.33 6.37 12.19
CA LYS A 55 -3.78 6.36 12.39
C LYS A 55 -4.35 7.72 12.04
N ASP A 56 -5.42 7.72 11.27
CA ASP A 56 -6.15 8.90 10.82
C ASP A 56 -7.66 8.65 10.99
N GLY A 57 -8.20 9.15 12.09
CA GLY A 57 -9.59 8.90 12.49
C GLY A 57 -9.92 7.40 12.57
N LYS A 58 -10.81 6.95 11.68
CA LYS A 58 -11.29 5.56 11.58
C LYS A 58 -10.43 4.69 10.65
N HIS A 59 -9.29 5.20 10.16
CA HIS A 59 -8.45 4.50 9.21
C HIS A 59 -7.00 4.41 9.70
N PHE A 60 -6.31 3.38 9.24
CA PHE A 60 -4.86 3.36 9.15
C PHE A 60 -4.46 3.93 7.79
N GLN A 61 -3.51 4.86 7.81
CA GLN A 61 -2.82 5.37 6.63
C GLN A 61 -1.51 4.59 6.50
N ILE A 62 -1.40 3.79 5.46
CA ILE A 62 -0.26 2.91 5.22
C ILE A 62 0.43 3.40 3.95
N THR A 63 1.67 3.85 4.10
CA THR A 63 2.48 4.36 2.99
C THR A 63 3.64 3.42 2.75
N LEU A 64 3.77 2.95 1.52
CA LEU A 64 4.89 2.15 1.04
C LEU A 64 5.64 2.93 -0.02
N ASP A 65 6.90 3.25 0.26
CA ASP A 65 7.79 4.02 -0.60
C ASP A 65 8.93 3.12 -1.07
N HIS A 66 8.93 2.73 -2.33
CA HIS A 66 9.94 1.84 -2.91
C HIS A 66 11.24 2.57 -3.29
N LEU A 67 11.36 3.88 -3.02
CA LEU A 67 12.58 4.67 -3.19
C LEU A 67 13.23 4.55 -4.57
N GLY A 68 12.42 4.38 -5.62
CA GLY A 68 12.88 4.29 -7.00
C GLY A 68 13.33 2.90 -7.45
N CYS A 69 13.14 1.84 -6.64
CA CYS A 69 13.51 0.47 -6.99
C CYS A 69 12.77 -0.01 -8.26
N PRO A 70 13.45 -0.22 -9.41
CA PRO A 70 12.79 -0.61 -10.65
C PRO A 70 12.08 -1.96 -10.55
N ALA A 71 12.61 -2.88 -9.74
CA ALA A 71 12.01 -4.20 -9.50
C ALA A 71 10.65 -4.14 -8.78
N GLN A 72 10.27 -3.00 -8.21
CA GLN A 72 8.97 -2.76 -7.56
C GLN A 72 7.98 -1.97 -8.43
N LEU A 73 8.42 -1.51 -9.62
CA LEU A 73 7.66 -0.66 -10.53
C LEU A 73 7.14 -1.41 -11.77
N THR A 74 7.12 -2.74 -11.72
CA THR A 74 6.63 -3.53 -12.85
C THR A 74 5.10 -3.37 -13.00
N PRO A 75 4.55 -3.52 -14.22
CA PRO A 75 3.11 -3.49 -14.45
C PRO A 75 2.36 -4.54 -13.61
N GLU A 76 2.94 -5.73 -13.45
CA GLU A 76 2.35 -6.85 -12.71
C GLU A 76 2.21 -6.49 -11.23
N LYS A 77 3.27 -5.97 -10.60
CA LYS A 77 3.20 -5.52 -9.20
C LYS A 77 2.23 -4.36 -9.03
N THR A 78 2.20 -3.46 -10.00
CA THR A 78 1.26 -2.32 -9.98
C THR A 78 -0.18 -2.82 -9.96
N ALA A 79 -0.54 -3.77 -10.83
CA ALA A 79 -1.86 -4.38 -10.82
C ALA A 79 -2.17 -5.09 -9.49
N LEU A 80 -1.21 -5.79 -8.88
CA LEU A 80 -1.40 -6.42 -7.57
C LEU A 80 -1.64 -5.40 -6.45
N PHE A 81 -0.89 -4.31 -6.41
CA PHE A 81 -1.11 -3.25 -5.42
C PHE A 81 -2.45 -2.53 -5.64
N GLU A 82 -2.91 -2.41 -6.87
CA GLU A 82 -4.25 -1.89 -7.17
C GLU A 82 -5.34 -2.82 -6.64
N ARG A 83 -5.20 -4.13 -6.85
CA ARG A 83 -6.10 -5.15 -6.28
C ARG A 83 -6.12 -5.13 -4.76
N LEU A 84 -4.96 -4.94 -4.13
CA LEU A 84 -4.87 -4.77 -2.68
C LEU A 84 -5.60 -3.49 -2.20
N GLY A 85 -5.49 -2.40 -2.97
CA GLY A 85 -6.23 -1.17 -2.73
C GLY A 85 -7.75 -1.39 -2.81
N LEU A 86 -8.21 -2.13 -3.81
CA LEU A 86 -9.63 -2.50 -3.97
C LEU A 86 -10.13 -3.34 -2.79
N ALA A 87 -9.32 -4.28 -2.28
CA ALA A 87 -9.70 -5.03 -1.08
C ALA A 87 -9.98 -4.10 0.11
N ALA A 88 -9.09 -3.12 0.37
CA ALA A 88 -9.34 -2.11 1.42
C ALA A 88 -10.59 -1.25 1.13
N GLU A 89 -10.82 -0.89 -0.13
CA GLU A 89 -11.98 -0.10 -0.55
C GLU A 89 -13.29 -0.84 -0.32
N GLY A 90 -13.38 -2.14 -0.66
CA GLY A 90 -14.59 -2.94 -0.45
C GLY A 90 -15.05 -2.93 1.00
N HIS A 91 -14.12 -3.08 1.95
CA HIS A 91 -14.43 -2.95 3.37
C HIS A 91 -14.87 -1.54 3.79
N CYS A 92 -14.32 -0.51 3.14
CA CYS A 92 -14.71 0.88 3.36
C CYS A 92 -16.12 1.16 2.80
N LEU A 93 -16.48 0.60 1.65
CA LEU A 93 -17.80 0.70 1.03
C LEU A 93 -18.87 -0.01 1.86
N HIS A 94 -18.61 -1.25 2.29
CA HIS A 94 -19.49 -2.00 3.20
C HIS A 94 -19.77 -1.21 4.50
N ALA A 95 -18.79 -0.42 4.92
CA ALA A 95 -18.84 0.44 6.09
C ALA A 95 -19.50 1.82 5.90
N GLY A 96 -19.93 2.17 4.68
CA GLY A 96 -20.48 3.48 4.32
C GLY A 96 -19.46 4.62 4.25
N CYS A 97 -18.17 4.32 4.11
CA CYS A 97 -17.15 5.35 3.87
C CYS A 97 -17.25 5.86 2.42
N ARG A 98 -16.92 7.14 2.19
CA ARG A 98 -17.03 7.81 0.88
C ARG A 98 -15.69 8.11 0.20
N HIS A 99 -14.60 7.50 0.67
CA HIS A 99 -13.28 7.71 0.06
C HIS A 99 -12.97 6.56 -0.89
N HIS A 100 -12.30 6.89 -1.99
CA HIS A 100 -11.68 5.93 -2.90
C HIS A 100 -10.21 5.77 -2.49
N VAL A 101 -9.70 4.54 -2.51
CA VAL A 101 -8.33 4.30 -2.03
C VAL A 101 -7.33 5.02 -2.93
N ALA A 102 -6.40 5.73 -2.29
CA ALA A 102 -5.42 6.58 -2.93
C ALA A 102 -4.46 5.76 -3.83
N ALA A 103 -4.06 6.42 -4.91
CA ALA A 103 -3.27 5.92 -6.05
C ALA A 103 -2.16 4.91 -5.71
N ALA A 104 -2.22 3.74 -6.37
CA ALA A 104 -1.18 2.72 -6.39
C ALA A 104 -0.20 2.90 -7.58
N GLY A 105 0.03 4.13 -8.04
CA GLY A 105 0.63 4.39 -9.35
C GLY A 105 2.00 5.07 -9.33
N ALA A 106 2.93 4.68 -8.45
CA ALA A 106 4.29 5.21 -8.45
C ALA A 106 5.25 4.40 -7.55
N VAL A 107 6.47 4.95 -7.39
CA VAL A 107 7.41 4.68 -6.30
C VAL A 107 6.73 4.74 -4.92
N LEU A 108 5.73 5.61 -4.76
CA LEU A 108 4.98 5.81 -3.53
C LEU A 108 3.56 5.25 -3.67
N ARG A 109 3.19 4.33 -2.79
CA ARG A 109 1.88 3.70 -2.70
C ARG A 109 1.25 4.05 -1.35
N SER A 110 -0.03 4.44 -1.36
CA SER A 110 -0.71 4.85 -0.12
C SER A 110 -2.07 4.16 -0.01
N PHE A 111 -2.32 3.51 1.11
CA PHE A 111 -3.55 2.78 1.38
C PHE A 111 -4.26 3.37 2.60
N ALA A 112 -5.58 3.48 2.50
CA ALA A 112 -6.46 3.80 3.62
C ALA A 112 -7.22 2.54 4.02
N LEU A 113 -6.86 1.97 5.17
CA LEU A 113 -7.49 0.75 5.70
C LEU A 113 -8.37 1.08 6.89
N ARG A 114 -9.66 0.74 6.85
CA ARG A 114 -10.56 1.01 7.99
C ARG A 114 -10.15 0.19 9.22
N THR A 115 -10.14 0.82 10.38
CA THR A 115 -9.89 0.10 11.64
C THR A 115 -11.01 -0.91 11.89
N GLY A 116 -10.64 -2.15 12.22
CA GLY A 116 -11.61 -3.22 12.50
C GLY A 116 -12.21 -3.88 11.26
N SER A 117 -11.68 -3.64 10.05
CA SER A 117 -11.99 -4.43 8.86
C SER A 117 -10.99 -5.57 8.66
N ILE A 118 -9.90 -5.31 7.93
CA ILE A 118 -8.77 -6.22 7.79
C ILE A 118 -7.80 -5.92 8.94
N GLU A 119 -7.22 -6.97 9.52
CA GLU A 119 -6.17 -6.79 10.52
C GLU A 119 -4.95 -6.09 9.88
N LEU A 120 -4.39 -5.09 10.58
CA LEU A 120 -3.34 -4.22 10.05
C LEU A 120 -2.11 -5.01 9.59
N THR A 121 -1.66 -5.94 10.42
CA THR A 121 -0.52 -6.81 10.09
C THR A 121 -0.84 -7.65 8.87
N ALA A 122 -2.02 -8.28 8.77
CA ALA A 122 -2.43 -9.06 7.61
C ALA A 122 -2.43 -8.23 6.31
N PHE A 123 -2.94 -7.00 6.35
CA PHE A 123 -2.90 -6.10 5.18
C PHE A 123 -1.47 -5.74 4.76
N VAL A 124 -0.62 -5.36 5.73
CA VAL A 124 0.78 -5.04 5.45
C VAL A 124 1.53 -6.27 4.93
N ARG A 125 1.25 -7.46 5.46
CA ARG A 125 1.83 -8.71 4.95
C ARG A 125 1.48 -8.96 3.49
N ALA A 126 0.24 -8.70 3.08
CA ALA A 126 -0.14 -8.79 1.68
C ALA A 126 0.64 -7.78 0.82
N ALA A 127 0.86 -6.55 1.30
CA ALA A 127 1.69 -5.57 0.60
C ALA A 127 3.16 -6.05 0.44
N LEU A 128 3.74 -6.65 1.47
CA LEU A 128 5.10 -7.20 1.41
C LEU A 128 5.19 -8.47 0.54
N ALA A 129 4.15 -9.29 0.52
CA ALA A 129 4.07 -10.47 -0.35
C ALA A 129 4.18 -10.07 -1.83
N ILE A 130 3.53 -8.97 -2.23
CA ILE A 130 3.65 -8.41 -3.58
C ILE A 130 5.11 -8.03 -3.89
N GLU A 131 5.83 -7.40 -2.93
CA GLU A 131 7.25 -7.07 -3.13
C GLU A 131 8.11 -8.29 -3.44
N LEU A 132 7.75 -9.43 -2.84
CA LEU A 132 8.39 -10.74 -2.96
C LEU A 132 7.84 -11.59 -4.12
N GLY A 133 6.82 -11.12 -4.84
CA GLY A 133 6.24 -11.81 -5.98
C GLY A 133 5.16 -12.85 -5.64
N ASP A 134 4.58 -12.79 -4.45
CA ASP A 134 3.45 -13.64 -4.05
C ASP A 134 2.13 -12.84 -4.08
N GLU A 135 1.21 -13.27 -4.93
CA GLU A 135 -0.11 -12.66 -5.11
C GLU A 135 -1.20 -13.29 -4.22
N HIS A 136 -0.97 -14.49 -3.68
CA HIS A 136 -2.00 -15.28 -3.01
C HIS A 136 -2.68 -14.53 -1.84
N PRO A 137 -1.96 -13.79 -0.97
CA PRO A 137 -2.60 -13.02 0.10
C PRO A 137 -3.52 -11.92 -0.42
N VAL A 138 -3.20 -11.30 -1.56
CA VAL A 138 -4.01 -10.24 -2.17
C VAL A 138 -5.32 -10.81 -2.69
N ASP A 139 -5.26 -11.96 -3.36
CA ASP A 139 -6.43 -12.65 -3.90
C ASP A 139 -7.43 -13.01 -2.80
N LEU A 140 -6.93 -13.51 -1.66
CA LEU A 140 -7.76 -13.84 -0.50
C LEU A 140 -8.46 -12.60 0.06
N LEU A 141 -7.72 -11.51 0.28
CA LEU A 141 -8.28 -10.26 0.80
C LEU A 141 -9.31 -9.64 -0.15
N LEU A 142 -9.06 -9.71 -1.46
CA LEU A 142 -10.00 -9.21 -2.46
C LEU A 142 -11.29 -10.04 -2.47
N LYS A 143 -11.17 -11.38 -2.44
CA LYS A 143 -12.32 -12.28 -2.38
C LYS A 143 -13.18 -12.04 -1.13
N ASP A 144 -12.55 -11.82 0.02
CA ASP A 144 -13.25 -11.50 1.27
C ASP A 144 -13.97 -10.15 1.18
N ALA A 145 -13.33 -9.14 0.58
CA ALA A 145 -13.95 -7.84 0.35
C ALA A 145 -15.14 -7.92 -0.62
N GLU A 146 -15.03 -8.70 -1.70
CA GLU A 146 -16.10 -8.93 -2.67
C GLU A 146 -17.28 -9.68 -2.06
N ALA A 147 -17.03 -10.64 -1.17
CA ALA A 147 -18.08 -11.34 -0.44
C ALA A 147 -18.88 -10.40 0.48
N LEU A 148 -18.28 -9.30 0.95
CA LEU A 148 -18.91 -8.32 1.84
C LEU A 148 -19.62 -7.18 1.11
N ALA A 149 -19.06 -6.71 0.00
CA ALA A 149 -19.50 -5.49 -0.68
C ALA A 149 -20.01 -5.70 -2.11
N GLY A 150 -19.95 -6.92 -2.65
CA GLY A 150 -20.12 -7.20 -4.07
C GLY A 150 -18.85 -6.89 -4.87
N PRO A 151 -18.88 -7.01 -6.22
CA PRO A 151 -17.71 -6.81 -7.06
C PRO A 151 -17.06 -5.44 -6.83
N VAL A 152 -15.81 -5.44 -6.34
CA VAL A 152 -15.05 -4.22 -6.09
C VAL A 152 -14.22 -3.91 -7.33
N ARG A 153 -14.86 -3.35 -8.36
CA ARG A 153 -14.20 -3.01 -9.63
C ARG A 153 -13.84 -1.53 -9.69
N ARG A 154 -12.70 -1.22 -10.33
CA ARG A 154 -12.59 0.07 -11.01
C ARG A 154 -13.63 0.09 -12.13
N THR A 155 -14.39 1.16 -12.23
CA THR A 155 -15.08 1.47 -13.47
C THR A 155 -14.01 1.59 -14.56
N ASP A 156 -13.89 0.60 -15.42
CA ASP A 156 -13.09 0.74 -16.63
C ASP A 156 -13.58 1.98 -17.38
N PRO A 157 -12.69 2.91 -17.75
CA PRO A 157 -13.06 3.98 -18.68
C PRO A 157 -13.62 3.40 -20.00
N GLN A 158 -13.16 2.21 -20.38
CA GLN A 158 -13.61 1.48 -21.57
C GLN A 158 -15.08 1.01 -21.49
N ALA A 159 -15.59 0.70 -20.29
CA ALA A 159 -16.96 0.22 -20.12
C ALA A 159 -18.02 1.33 -20.31
N LYS A 160 -17.60 2.60 -20.46
CA LYS A 160 -18.46 3.71 -20.83
C LYS A 160 -18.55 3.94 -22.34
N GLU A 161 -17.53 3.59 -23.11
CA GLU A 161 -17.56 3.77 -24.58
C GLU A 161 -18.52 2.77 -25.24
N ASP A 162 -18.58 1.52 -24.74
CA ASP A 162 -19.48 0.49 -25.26
C ASP A 162 -20.98 0.73 -24.92
N GLN A 163 -21.29 1.66 -24.01
CA GLN A 163 -22.67 2.03 -23.66
C GLN A 163 -23.17 3.29 -24.38
N GLU A 164 -22.29 4.09 -24.99
CA GLU A 164 -22.68 5.25 -25.81
C GLU A 164 -22.83 4.89 -27.30
N GLU A 165 -22.19 3.82 -27.80
CA GLU A 165 -22.41 3.35 -29.19
C GLU A 165 -23.65 2.46 -29.39
N ALA A 166 -24.32 2.06 -28.30
CA ALA A 166 -25.54 1.24 -28.35
C ALA A 166 -26.85 2.02 -28.07
N GLY A 167 -26.78 3.36 -28.00
CA GLY A 167 -27.91 4.26 -27.71
C GLY A 167 -28.44 5.01 -28.92
#